data_AF-B2GM73-F1
#
_entry.id   AF-B2GM73-F1
#
_cell.length_a   1.000
_cell.length_b   1.000
_cell.length_c   1.000
_cell.angle_alpha   90.00
_cell.angle_beta   90.00
_cell.angle_gamma   90.00
#
_symmetry.space_group_name_H-M   'P 1'
#
loop_
_entity.id
_entity.type
_entity.pdbx_description
1 polymer ?
#
loop_
_entity_poly.entity_id
_entity_poly.type
_entity_poly.pdbx_seq_one_letter_code
_entity_poly.pdbx_strand_id
1 'polypeptide(L)'
;MHPFQRSASKTITAEAEILDEREVRNSGGHAEKRIAILTTVELQQQRWPIELTLTNRDVMGFRMLLGRAAVRGNFLVHPGRSYLLSQKPTDLELSEPEDDDELDFKF
;
A
#
# COMPACT_ATOMS: atom_id res chain seq x y z
N MET A 1 -1.88 5.60 8.12
CA MET A 1 -0.93 5.88 7.00
C MET A 1 -1.23 7.24 6.35
N HIS A 2 -0.22 7.87 5.75
CA HIS A 2 -0.40 9.14 5.02
C HIS A 2 -0.45 8.87 3.50
N PRO A 3 -1.59 9.07 2.80
CA PRO A 3 -1.75 8.63 1.41
C PRO A 3 -1.04 9.52 0.38
N PHE A 4 -0.89 10.83 0.66
CA PHE A 4 -0.37 11.79 -0.31
C PHE A 4 1.13 12.03 -0.17
N GLN A 5 1.87 11.79 -1.24
CA GLN A 5 3.33 11.97 -1.25
C GLN A 5 3.71 13.39 -0.80
N ARG A 6 4.69 13.50 0.12
CA ARG A 6 5.18 14.77 0.71
C ARG A 6 4.14 15.56 1.52
N SER A 7 3.00 14.97 1.88
CA SER A 7 2.04 15.58 2.80
C SER A 7 1.74 14.67 3.99
N ALA A 8 1.74 15.23 5.19
CA ALA A 8 1.28 14.58 6.41
C ALA A 8 -0.13 15.07 6.83
N SER A 9 -0.77 15.93 6.03
CA SER A 9 -2.05 16.56 6.41
C SER A 9 -3.23 15.60 6.47
N LYS A 10 -3.15 14.48 5.75
CA LYS A 10 -4.19 13.44 5.75
C LYS A 10 -3.63 12.14 6.31
N THR A 11 -4.40 11.52 7.18
CA THR A 11 -4.13 10.20 7.74
C THR A 11 -5.32 9.31 7.48
N ILE A 12 -5.07 8.10 7.00
CA ILE A 12 -6.05 7.02 6.85
C ILE A 12 -5.70 5.95 7.88
N THR A 13 -6.68 5.51 8.65
CA THR A 13 -6.58 4.34 9.53
C THR A 13 -7.16 3.14 8.79
N ALA A 14 -6.50 1.99 8.88
CA ALA A 14 -6.94 0.75 8.26
C ALA A 14 -6.53 -0.42 9.13
N GLU A 15 -7.31 -1.49 9.09
CA GLU A 15 -7.09 -2.72 9.83
C GLU A 15 -6.93 -3.89 8.85
N ALA A 16 -6.13 -4.88 9.24
CA ALA A 16 -5.89 -6.09 8.46
C ALA A 16 -5.44 -7.22 9.39
N GLU A 17 -5.78 -8.46 9.01
CA GLU A 17 -5.27 -9.64 9.69
C GLU A 17 -3.77 -9.79 9.48
N ILE A 18 -3.09 -10.23 10.53
CA ILE A 18 -1.67 -10.58 10.48
C ILE A 18 -1.53 -11.92 9.76
N LEU A 19 -0.80 -11.92 8.65
CA LEU A 19 -0.50 -13.13 7.90
C LEU A 19 0.71 -13.86 8.50
N ASP A 20 1.83 -13.14 8.67
CA ASP A 20 3.07 -13.66 9.25
C ASP A 20 4.02 -12.54 9.72
N GLU A 21 5.18 -12.92 10.24
CA GLU A 21 6.30 -12.02 10.55
C GLU A 21 7.53 -12.45 9.71
N ARG A 22 8.14 -11.49 9.00
CA ARG A 22 9.25 -11.76 8.07
C ARG A 22 10.49 -10.96 8.43
N GLU A 23 11.65 -11.60 8.33
CA GLU A 23 12.92 -10.89 8.33
C GLU A 23 13.15 -10.25 6.96
N VAL A 24 13.14 -8.92 6.92
CA VAL A 24 13.30 -8.14 5.68
C VAL A 24 14.61 -7.37 5.75
N ARG A 25 15.49 -7.61 4.78
CA ARG A 25 16.76 -6.87 4.65
C ARG A 25 16.59 -5.65 3.75
N ASN A 26 16.98 -4.49 4.25
CA ASN A 26 16.98 -3.25 3.46
C ASN A 26 18.23 -3.15 2.56
N SER A 27 18.26 -2.18 1.65
CA SER A 27 19.40 -1.93 0.76
C SER A 27 20.67 -1.50 1.48
N GLY A 28 20.55 -1.03 2.74
CA GLY A 28 21.68 -0.72 3.62
C GLY A 28 22.19 -1.94 4.41
N GLY A 29 21.72 -3.15 4.10
CA GLY A 29 22.20 -4.39 4.68
C GLY A 29 21.65 -4.72 6.07
N HIS A 30 20.82 -3.88 6.67
CA HIS A 30 20.19 -4.12 7.96
C HIS A 30 18.94 -4.98 7.79
N ALA A 31 18.77 -5.98 8.67
CA ALA A 31 17.59 -6.81 8.75
C ALA A 31 16.65 -6.28 9.84
N GLU A 32 15.35 -6.34 9.57
CA GLU A 32 14.29 -5.95 10.49
C GLU A 32 13.16 -6.97 10.39
N LYS A 33 12.58 -7.37 11.52
CA LYS A 33 11.36 -8.16 11.51
C LYS A 33 10.14 -7.29 11.25
N ARG A 34 9.30 -7.71 10.32
CA ARG A 34 8.14 -6.94 9.86
C ARG A 34 6.91 -7.82 9.78
N ILE A 35 5.79 -7.27 10.22
CA ILE A 35 4.47 -7.88 10.02
C ILE A 35 4.14 -7.88 8.54
N ALA A 36 3.72 -9.02 7.99
CA ALA A 36 3.10 -9.09 6.69
C ALA A 36 1.59 -9.25 6.82
N ILE A 37 0.87 -8.61 5.90
CA ILE A 37 -0.58 -8.69 5.76
C ILE A 37 -0.92 -9.08 4.33
N LEU A 38 -2.07 -9.73 4.14
CA LEU A 38 -2.66 -9.89 2.82
C LEU A 38 -3.56 -8.69 2.53
N THR A 39 -3.36 -8.03 1.39
CA THR A 39 -4.17 -6.88 0.99
C THR A 39 -4.39 -6.84 -0.51
N THR A 40 -5.48 -6.25 -0.96
CA THR A 40 -5.77 -6.07 -2.39
C THR A 40 -5.16 -4.75 -2.86
N VAL A 41 -4.29 -4.81 -3.87
CA VAL A 41 -3.80 -3.63 -4.57
C VAL A 41 -4.62 -3.40 -5.83
N GLU A 42 -4.85 -2.12 -6.14
CA GLU A 42 -5.48 -1.68 -7.38
C GLU A 42 -4.50 -0.80 -8.15
N LEU A 43 -4.33 -1.09 -9.44
CA LEU A 43 -3.58 -0.25 -10.36
C LEU A 43 -4.31 -0.19 -11.69
N GLN A 44 -4.75 1.01 -12.07
CA GLN A 44 -5.73 1.19 -13.16
C GLN A 44 -6.98 0.33 -12.88
N GLN A 45 -7.50 -0.42 -13.86
CA GLN A 45 -8.68 -1.27 -13.66
C GLN A 45 -8.37 -2.69 -13.15
N GLN A 46 -7.12 -2.95 -12.71
CA GLN A 46 -6.72 -4.28 -12.28
C GLN A 46 -6.57 -4.34 -10.76
N ARG A 47 -7.16 -5.36 -10.15
CA ARG A 47 -7.12 -5.62 -8.71
C ARG A 47 -6.60 -7.02 -8.45
N TRP A 48 -5.66 -7.17 -7.52
CA TRP A 48 -5.13 -8.49 -7.15
C TRP A 48 -4.59 -8.49 -5.72
N PRO A 49 -4.57 -9.66 -5.06
CA PRO A 49 -4.02 -9.77 -3.72
C PRO A 49 -2.49 -9.72 -3.74
N ILE A 50 -1.91 -9.05 -2.75
CA ILE A 50 -0.47 -9.01 -2.49
C ILE A 50 -0.19 -9.23 -1.00
N GLU A 51 0.99 -9.76 -0.71
CA GLU A 51 1.55 -9.76 0.64
C GLU A 51 2.34 -8.46 0.83
N LEU A 52 1.96 -7.67 1.83
CA LEU A 52 2.58 -6.39 2.12
C LEU A 52 3.24 -6.42 3.50
N THR A 53 4.54 -6.14 3.55
CA THR A 53 5.26 -5.98 4.82
C THR A 53 5.16 -4.55 5.34
N LEU A 54 4.72 -4.37 6.58
CA LEU A 54 4.56 -3.06 7.21
C LEU A 54 5.91 -2.55 7.76
N THR A 55 6.21 -1.27 7.48
CA THR A 55 7.41 -0.59 7.98
C THR A 55 7.17 0.92 7.94
N ASN A 56 7.76 1.68 8.86
CA ASN A 56 7.66 3.13 8.83
C ASN A 56 8.57 3.69 7.72
N ARG A 57 7.98 4.36 6.73
CA ARG A 57 8.66 5.02 5.61
C ARG A 57 8.27 6.49 5.46
N ASP A 58 7.81 7.15 6.52
CA ASP A 58 7.24 8.49 6.44
C ASP A 58 8.23 9.55 5.93
N VAL A 59 9.52 9.35 6.20
CA VAL A 59 10.62 10.24 5.78
C VAL A 59 11.08 9.99 4.32
N MET A 60 10.57 8.94 3.66
CA MET A 60 11.04 8.53 2.33
C MET A 60 10.25 9.20 1.18
N GLY A 61 10.93 9.39 0.04
CA GLY A 61 10.36 9.95 -1.18
C GLY A 61 9.29 9.07 -1.86
N PHE A 62 9.15 7.82 -1.44
CA PHE A 62 8.04 6.93 -1.77
C PHE A 62 7.66 6.15 -0.53
N ARG A 63 6.38 6.21 -0.14
CA ARG A 63 5.87 5.59 1.09
C ARG A 63 5.61 4.09 0.97
N MET A 64 5.42 3.60 -0.26
CA MET A 64 5.22 2.19 -0.55
C MET A 64 6.21 1.72 -1.60
N LEU A 65 6.72 0.50 -1.44
CA LEU A 65 7.54 -0.18 -2.45
C LEU A 65 6.83 -1.46 -2.88
N LEU A 66 6.44 -1.53 -4.16
CA LEU A 66 5.97 -2.76 -4.76
C LEU A 66 7.16 -3.49 -5.37
N GLY A 67 7.52 -4.62 -4.78
CA GLY A 67 8.58 -5.49 -5.28
C GLY A 67 8.12 -6.35 -6.45
N ARG A 68 9.06 -7.10 -7.04
CA ARG A 68 8.78 -8.03 -8.15
C ARG A 68 7.67 -9.03 -7.86
N ALA A 69 7.57 -9.51 -6.62
CA ALA A 69 6.52 -10.46 -6.22
C ALA A 69 5.12 -9.85 -6.36
N ALA A 70 4.96 -8.57 -6.01
CA ALA A 70 3.68 -7.89 -6.09
C ALA A 70 3.21 -7.62 -7.53
N VAL A 71 4.12 -7.53 -8.51
CA VAL A 71 3.77 -7.19 -9.90
C VAL A 71 3.90 -8.34 -10.90
N ARG A 72 4.46 -9.47 -10.47
CA ARG A 72 4.72 -10.64 -11.34
C ARG A 72 3.43 -11.14 -11.97
N GLY A 73 3.46 -11.34 -13.29
CA GLY A 73 2.31 -11.84 -14.06
C GLY A 73 1.25 -10.78 -14.36
N ASN A 74 1.31 -9.62 -13.70
CA ASN A 74 0.32 -8.55 -13.85
C ASN A 74 0.86 -7.37 -14.67
N PHE A 75 2.13 -6.99 -14.51
CA PHE A 75 2.70 -5.80 -15.16
C PHE A 75 4.12 -6.00 -15.71
N LEU A 76 4.47 -5.23 -16.73
CA LEU A 76 5.83 -5.02 -17.22
C LEU A 76 6.36 -3.67 -16.72
N VAL A 77 7.57 -3.65 -16.17
CA VAL A 77 8.21 -2.43 -15.67
C VAL A 77 9.20 -1.91 -16.71
N HIS A 78 8.98 -0.68 -17.20
CA HIS A 78 9.93 0.01 -18.07
C HIS A 78 10.86 0.92 -17.25
N PRO A 79 12.13 0.55 -17.01
CA PRO A 79 13.01 1.29 -16.08
C PRO A 79 13.40 2.70 -16.55
N GLY A 80 13.37 2.97 -17.86
CA GLY A 80 13.68 4.30 -18.42
C GLY A 80 12.50 5.29 -18.43
N ARG A 81 11.37 4.97 -17.82
CA ARG A 81 10.17 5.81 -17.80
C ARG A 81 9.59 5.82 -16.38
N SER A 82 8.96 6.93 -16.01
CA SER A 82 8.29 7.10 -14.72
C SER A 82 6.86 7.58 -14.94
N TYR A 83 5.96 7.28 -14.00
CA TYR A 83 4.59 7.82 -13.98
C TYR A 83 3.72 7.48 -15.20
N LEU A 84 4.02 6.36 -15.89
CA LEU A 84 3.29 5.93 -17.10
C LEU A 84 1.79 5.68 -16.86
N LEU A 85 1.42 5.34 -15.63
CA LEU A 85 0.05 5.03 -15.22
C LEU A 85 -0.53 6.09 -14.28
N SER A 86 0.10 7.26 -14.18
CA SER A 86 -0.42 8.33 -13.34
C SER A 86 -1.62 8.98 -14.00
N GLN A 87 -2.79 8.91 -13.35
CA GLN A 87 -3.90 9.79 -13.68
C GLN A 87 -3.66 11.16 -13.00
N LYS A 88 -4.15 12.24 -13.61
CA LYS A 88 -4.26 13.52 -12.89
C LYS A 88 -5.14 13.26 -11.67
N PRO A 89 -4.83 13.78 -10.48
CA PRO A 89 -5.72 13.69 -9.33
C PRO A 89 -6.94 14.56 -9.62
N THR A 90 -7.91 14.00 -10.34
CA THR A 90 -9.25 14.53 -10.49
C THR A 90 -10.11 13.61 -9.63
N ASP A 91 -10.64 14.18 -8.55
CA ASP A 91 -11.72 13.65 -7.73
C ASP A 91 -11.41 12.36 -6.94
N LEU A 92 -10.43 12.43 -6.03
CA LEU A 92 -10.54 11.68 -4.77
C LEU A 92 -11.52 12.44 -3.85
N GLU A 93 -12.80 12.52 -4.24
CA GLU A 93 -13.89 12.66 -3.29
C GLU A 93 -13.91 11.36 -2.48
N LEU A 94 -13.11 11.35 -1.42
CA LEU A 94 -13.31 10.41 -0.33
C LEU A 94 -14.57 10.91 0.36
N SER A 95 -15.73 10.32 0.02
CA SER A 95 -16.95 10.48 0.81
C SER A 95 -16.57 10.31 2.27
N GLU A 96 -16.87 11.31 3.09
CA GLU A 96 -16.78 11.16 4.54
C GLU A 96 -17.57 9.90 4.92
N PRO A 97 -17.04 9.02 5.79
CA PRO A 97 -17.82 7.89 6.24
C PRO A 97 -19.08 8.46 6.90
N GLU A 98 -20.25 8.17 6.32
CA GLU A 98 -21.51 8.38 7.02
C GLU A 98 -21.45 7.49 8.26
N ASP A 99 -21.42 8.13 9.43
CA ASP A 99 -21.71 7.49 10.70
C ASP A 99 -23.14 6.91 10.59
N ASP A 100 -23.29 5.65 10.22
CA ASP A 100 -24.38 4.79 10.70
C ASP A 100 -24.16 3.31 10.36
N ASP A 101 -24.69 2.51 11.28
CA ASP A 101 -24.94 1.06 11.25
C ASP A 101 -23.76 0.10 11.49
N GLU A 102 -23.52 -0.15 12.79
CA GLU A 102 -23.53 -1.50 13.39
C GLU A 102 -23.27 -2.66 12.42
N LEU A 103 -22.01 -2.85 12.01
CA LEU A 103 -21.60 -4.06 11.33
C LEU A 103 -21.32 -5.17 12.36
N ASP A 104 -22.38 -5.89 12.70
CA ASP A 104 -22.33 -7.22 13.33
C ASP A 104 -21.63 -8.21 12.37
N PHE A 105 -20.29 -8.21 12.39
CA PHE A 105 -19.51 -9.28 11.77
C PHE A 105 -19.34 -10.42 12.76
N LYS A 106 -20.38 -11.24 12.89
CA LYS A 106 -20.27 -12.59 13.42
C LYS A 106 -19.71 -13.54 12.36
N PHE A 107 -18.68 -14.27 12.75
CA PHE A 107 -18.76 -15.74 12.82
C PHE A 107 -18.13 -16.21 14.14
#